data_AF-A0AAV6YRT0-F1
#
_entry.id   AF-A0AAV6YRT0-F1
#
_cell.length_a   1.000
_cell.length_b   1.000
_cell.length_c   1.000
_cell.angle_alpha   90.00
_cell.angle_beta   90.00
_cell.angle_gamma   90.00
#
_symmetry.space_group_name_H-M   'P 1'
#
loop_
_entity.id
_entity.type
_entity.pdbx_description
1 polymer ?
#
loop_
_entity_poly.entity_id
_entity_poly.type
_entity_poly.pdbx_seq_one_letter_code
_entity_poly.pdbx_strand_id
1 'polypeptide(L)'
;IIEEDASLVEIGPRFVLNLIKMFKGSFGGPTLYENPYYQSPNMHRRLIRLATAAKVREKQQVKELQKTKEKAQITPHDPTADVFATPAEEKPVEVEMEPPVHKPKKKLKEKKMYKRHRQAKNRV
;
A
#
# COMPACT_ATOMS: atom_id res chain seq x y z
N ILE A 1 -29.75 44.93 -22.40
CA ILE A 1 -31.11 44.84 -21.85
C ILE A 1 -31.36 43.35 -21.66
N ILE A 2 -31.54 42.91 -20.43
CA ILE A 2 -31.64 41.50 -20.05
C ILE A 2 -32.98 41.01 -20.61
N GLU A 3 -32.97 40.00 -21.48
CA GLU A 3 -34.16 39.44 -22.11
C GLU A 3 -35.13 38.89 -21.05
N GLU A 4 -36.43 39.08 -21.29
CA GLU A 4 -37.56 38.84 -20.38
C GLU A 4 -37.89 37.36 -20.12
N ASP A 5 -36.97 36.45 -20.44
CA ASP A 5 -37.05 35.05 -20.03
C ASP A 5 -36.39 34.91 -18.66
N ALA A 6 -37.13 34.42 -17.66
CA ALA A 6 -36.72 34.29 -16.26
C ALA A 6 -35.43 33.46 -16.05
N SER A 7 -34.28 34.05 -16.38
CA SER A 7 -32.97 33.42 -16.39
C SER A 7 -32.20 33.83 -15.13
N LEU A 8 -31.93 32.86 -14.27
CA LEU A 8 -31.16 33.08 -13.05
C LEU A 8 -29.66 32.98 -13.38
N VAL A 9 -28.93 34.08 -13.18
CA VAL A 9 -27.48 34.13 -13.36
C VAL A 9 -26.81 34.13 -12.00
N GLU A 10 -25.85 33.23 -11.80
CA GLU A 10 -25.09 33.14 -10.56
C GLU A 10 -24.04 34.26 -10.49
N ILE A 11 -24.28 35.24 -9.63
CA ILE A 11 -23.36 36.37 -9.39
C ILE A 11 -22.41 36.08 -8.22
N GLY A 12 -22.81 35.19 -7.30
CA GLY A 12 -22.18 35.01 -6.00
C GLY A 12 -21.35 33.73 -5.83
N PRO A 13 -20.50 33.69 -4.79
CA PRO A 13 -19.72 32.50 -4.46
C PRO A 13 -20.61 31.35 -3.96
N ARG A 14 -20.23 30.12 -4.31
CA ARG A 14 -20.90 28.88 -3.89
C ARG A 14 -20.23 28.31 -2.65
N PHE A 15 -21.01 28.03 -1.61
CA PHE A 15 -20.50 27.41 -0.38
C PHE A 15 -21.35 26.21 0.02
N VAL A 16 -20.72 25.28 0.73
CA VAL A 16 -21.41 24.17 1.41
C VAL A 16 -21.15 24.33 2.90
N LEU A 17 -22.22 24.49 3.66
CA LEU A 17 -22.16 24.61 5.11
C LEU A 17 -22.55 23.27 5.75
N ASN A 18 -21.73 22.82 6.70
CA ASN A 18 -22.02 21.64 7.52
C ASN A 18 -22.03 22.06 8.98
N LEU A 19 -23.13 21.78 9.69
CA LEU A 19 -23.30 22.14 11.08
C LEU A 19 -22.36 21.30 11.97
N ILE A 20 -21.62 21.99 12.85
CA ILE A 20 -20.66 21.36 13.76
C ILE A 20 -21.27 21.24 15.16
N LYS A 21 -21.50 22.38 15.82
CA LYS A 21 -22.05 22.47 17.18
C LYS A 21 -22.93 23.72 17.33
N MET A 22 -23.88 23.65 18.26
CA MET A 22 -24.69 24.78 18.70
C MET A 22 -24.49 25.02 20.20
N PHE A 23 -24.26 26.27 20.59
CA PHE A 23 -24.04 26.67 21.97
C PHE A 23 -25.24 27.46 22.50
N LYS A 24 -25.49 27.37 23.81
CA LYS A 24 -26.60 28.09 24.46
C LYS A 24 -26.44 29.61 24.46
N GLY A 25 -25.20 30.11 24.52
CA GLY A 25 -24.89 31.53 24.60
C GLY A 25 -24.25 32.09 23.32
N SER A 26 -24.01 33.41 23.32
CA SER A 26 -23.26 34.07 22.25
C SER A 26 -21.80 33.63 22.30
N PHE A 27 -21.35 32.93 21.26
CA PHE A 27 -19.99 32.39 21.09
C PHE A 27 -19.46 31.53 22.28
N GLY A 28 -20.34 31.00 23.14
CA GLY A 28 -19.93 30.23 24.31
C GLY A 28 -21.09 29.60 25.09
N GLY A 29 -20.76 28.97 26.22
CA GLY A 29 -21.72 28.24 27.05
C GLY A 29 -21.82 26.74 26.69
N PRO A 30 -22.73 25.99 27.36
CA PRO A 30 -22.87 24.56 27.13
C PRO A 30 -23.33 24.24 25.71
N THR A 31 -22.83 23.14 25.15
CA THR A 31 -23.24 22.62 23.85
C THR A 31 -24.65 22.03 23.96
N LEU A 32 -25.58 22.56 23.18
CA LEU A 32 -26.96 22.06 23.09
C LEU A 32 -27.08 20.95 22.07
N TYR A 33 -26.30 21.04 20.99
CA TYR A 33 -26.29 20.08 19.90
C TYR A 33 -24.89 19.92 19.35
N GLU A 34 -24.52 18.67 19.08
CA GLU A 34 -23.30 18.27 18.39
C GLU A 34 -23.67 17.29 17.28
N ASN A 35 -23.19 17.56 16.07
CA ASN A 35 -23.47 16.70 14.93
C ASN A 35 -22.63 15.41 15.01
N PRO A 36 -23.24 14.22 15.18
CA PRO A 36 -22.51 12.96 15.28
C PRO A 36 -21.83 12.56 13.96
N TYR A 37 -22.30 13.10 12.83
CA TYR A 37 -21.76 12.80 11.50
C TYR A 37 -20.64 13.75 11.09
N TYR A 38 -20.44 14.86 11.81
CA TYR A 38 -19.39 15.80 11.50
C TYR A 38 -18.04 15.27 11.95
N GLN A 39 -17.15 15.00 10.99
CA GLN A 39 -15.75 14.71 11.25
C GLN A 39 -14.89 15.92 10.89
N SER A 40 -14.10 16.41 11.86
CA SER A 40 -13.18 17.51 11.58
C SER A 40 -12.09 17.08 10.58
N PRO A 41 -11.66 17.95 9.64
CA PRO A 41 -10.59 17.62 8.71
C PRO A 41 -9.28 17.23 9.39
N ASN A 42 -9.02 17.80 10.57
CA ASN A 42 -7.88 17.43 11.41
C ASN A 42 -7.97 15.99 11.93
N MET A 43 -9.15 15.57 12.42
CA MET A 43 -9.38 14.20 12.84
C MET A 43 -9.23 13.24 11.66
N HIS A 44 -9.83 13.56 10.50
CA HIS A 44 -9.72 12.75 9.30
C HIS A 44 -8.26 12.52 8.88
N ARG A 45 -7.46 13.59 8.82
CA ARG A 45 -6.02 13.50 8.52
C ARG A 45 -5.26 12.67 9.55
N ARG A 46 -5.59 12.81 10.84
CA ARG A 46 -4.99 12.01 11.91
C ARG A 46 -5.30 10.53 11.74
N LEU A 47 -6.55 10.17 11.44
CA LEU A 47 -6.97 8.79 11.23
C LEU A 47 -6.20 8.13 10.07
N ILE A 48 -6.03 8.85 8.95
CA ILE A 48 -5.22 8.37 7.82
C ILE A 48 -3.78 8.09 8.26
N ARG A 49 -3.16 9.02 9.01
CA ARG A 49 -1.78 8.84 9.52
C ARG A 49 -1.66 7.67 10.50
N LEU A 50 -2.67 7.46 11.34
CA LEU A 50 -2.69 6.32 12.25
C LEU A 50 -2.82 5.00 11.51
N ALA A 51 -3.69 4.94 10.50
CA ALA A 51 -3.85 3.75 9.66
C ALA A 51 -2.56 3.41 8.89
N THR A 52 -1.86 4.41 8.35
CA THR A 52 -0.57 4.19 7.68
C THR A 52 0.51 3.75 8.67
N ALA A 53 0.58 4.35 9.85
CA ALA A 53 1.52 3.95 10.90
C ALA A 53 1.25 2.51 11.39
N ALA A 54 -0.01 2.12 11.57
CA ALA A 54 -0.38 0.76 11.95
C ALA A 54 0.09 -0.27 10.90
N LYS A 55 -0.11 0.02 9.61
CA LYS A 55 0.38 -0.82 8.51
C LYS A 55 1.90 -0.95 8.49
N VAL A 56 2.62 0.10 8.85
CA VAL A 56 4.10 0.05 8.95
C VAL A 56 4.52 -0.80 10.14
N ARG A 57 3.85 -0.63 11.29
CA ARG A 57 4.10 -1.43 12.50
C ARG A 57 3.86 -2.91 12.26
N GLU A 58 2.76 -3.27 11.60
CA GLU A 58 2.44 -4.66 11.24
C GLU A 58 3.57 -5.29 10.39
N LYS A 59 4.07 -4.57 9.38
CA LYS A 59 5.21 -5.03 8.57
C LYS A 59 6.47 -5.24 9.39
N GLN A 60 6.74 -4.37 10.36
CA GLN A 60 7.89 -4.52 11.24
C GLN A 60 7.74 -5.75 12.14
N GLN A 61 6.57 -5.95 12.73
CA GLN A 61 6.27 -7.13 13.55
C GLN A 61 6.43 -8.44 12.75
N VAL A 62 5.92 -8.49 11.51
CA VAL A 62 6.12 -9.67 10.64
C VAL A 62 7.61 -9.93 10.37
N LYS A 63 8.40 -8.88 10.15
CA LYS A 63 9.85 -9.01 9.93
C LYS A 63 10.57 -9.51 11.17
N GLU A 64 10.18 -9.06 12.36
CA GLU A 64 10.72 -9.53 13.64
C GLU A 64 10.35 -10.99 13.92
N LEU A 65 9.10 -11.38 13.63
CA LEU A 65 8.64 -12.75 13.72
C LEU A 65 9.38 -13.69 12.77
N GLN A 66 9.71 -13.25 11.55
CA GLN A 66 10.52 -14.04 10.62
C GLN A 66 11.94 -14.24 11.15
N LYS A 67 12.59 -13.18 11.62
CA LYS A 67 13.95 -13.26 12.19
C LYS A 67 14.01 -14.17 13.42
N THR A 68 12.99 -14.14 14.27
CA THR A 68 12.93 -15.02 15.45
C THR A 68 12.72 -16.48 15.04
N LYS A 69 11.88 -16.75 14.03
CA LYS A 69 11.72 -18.09 13.45
C LYS A 69 13.02 -18.62 12.83
N GLU A 70 13.72 -17.81 12.04
CA GLU A 70 15.02 -18.16 11.44
C GLU A 70 16.05 -18.51 12.51
N LYS A 71 16.12 -17.72 13.60
CA LYS A 71 17.03 -18.01 14.73
C LYS A 71 16.65 -19.26 15.52
N ALA A 72 15.36 -19.55 15.64
CA ALA A 72 14.87 -20.72 16.36
C ALA A 72 14.95 -22.01 15.53
N GLN A 73 15.12 -21.89 14.20
CA GLN A 73 15.27 -23.03 13.31
C GLN A 73 16.69 -23.60 13.45
N ILE A 74 16.90 -24.42 14.47
CA ILE A 74 18.06 -25.31 14.53
C ILE A 74 17.78 -26.43 13.52
N THR A 75 18.34 -26.32 12.32
CA THR A 75 18.27 -27.41 11.35
C THR A 75 19.05 -28.61 11.92
N PRO A 76 18.44 -29.80 12.01
CA PRO A 76 19.15 -30.98 12.47
C PRO A 76 20.33 -31.28 11.53
N HIS A 77 21.46 -31.71 12.11
CA HIS A 77 22.63 -32.10 11.33
C HIS A 77 22.31 -33.32 10.47
N ASP A 78 22.52 -33.20 9.15
CA ASP A 78 22.29 -34.27 8.18
C ASP A 78 23.48 -35.23 8.17
N PRO A 79 23.31 -36.50 8.58
CA PRO A 79 24.39 -37.49 8.60
C PRO A 79 24.86 -37.92 7.20
N THR A 80 24.12 -37.59 6.14
CA THR A 80 24.46 -37.95 4.76
C THR A 80 25.16 -36.83 3.98
N ALA A 81 25.48 -35.70 4.62
CA ALA A 81 26.10 -34.54 3.99
C ALA A 81 27.43 -34.87 3.25
N ASP A 82 28.17 -35.86 3.74
CA ASP A 82 29.48 -36.25 3.19
C ASP A 82 29.40 -37.23 2.01
N VAL A 83 28.23 -37.81 1.73
CA VAL A 83 28.05 -38.88 0.71
C VAL A 83 28.31 -38.38 -0.72
N PHE A 84 28.11 -37.08 -0.96
CA PHE A 84 28.27 -36.46 -2.28
C PHE A 84 29.50 -35.56 -2.40
N ALA A 85 30.45 -35.64 -1.47
CA ALA A 85 31.76 -35.02 -1.60
C ALA A 85 32.63 -35.81 -2.61
N THR A 86 32.14 -36.03 -3.83
CA THR A 86 32.95 -36.59 -4.91
C THR A 86 33.96 -35.52 -5.34
N PRO A 87 35.28 -35.79 -5.27
CA PRO A 87 36.28 -34.90 -5.85
C PRO A 87 35.95 -34.76 -7.34
N ALA A 88 35.64 -33.54 -7.77
CA ALA A 88 35.35 -33.27 -9.17
C ALA A 88 36.59 -33.65 -9.99
N GLU A 89 36.47 -34.64 -10.88
CA GLU A 89 37.42 -34.76 -11.99
C GLU A 89 37.39 -33.41 -12.73
N GLU A 90 38.57 -32.85 -12.99
CA GLU A 90 38.74 -31.61 -13.74
C GLU A 90 38.15 -31.81 -15.14
N LYS A 91 36.85 -31.48 -15.28
CA LYS A 91 36.21 -31.43 -16.59
C LYS A 91 37.02 -30.49 -17.46
N PRO A 92 37.45 -30.92 -18.66
CA PRO A 92 38.18 -30.05 -19.56
C PRO A 92 37.37 -28.78 -19.80
N VAL A 93 38.04 -27.64 -19.63
CA VAL A 93 37.49 -26.29 -19.82
C VAL A 93 37.36 -26.03 -21.32
N GLU A 94 36.49 -26.76 -22.00
CA GLU A 94 35.94 -26.31 -23.28
C GLU A 94 34.57 -25.70 -22.98
N VAL A 95 34.63 -24.62 -22.19
CA VAL A 95 33.51 -23.70 -22.06
C VAL A 95 33.44 -22.98 -23.40
N GLU A 96 32.39 -23.24 -24.18
CA GLU A 96 32.03 -22.35 -25.29
C GLU A 96 32.00 -20.92 -24.73
N MET A 97 32.97 -20.11 -25.14
CA MET A 97 33.17 -18.71 -24.73
C MET A 97 32.08 -17.78 -25.28
N GLU A 98 30.90 -18.32 -25.60
CA GLU A 98 29.75 -17.54 -25.99
C GLU A 98 28.73 -17.55 -24.85
N PRO A 99 28.60 -16.44 -24.11
CA PRO A 99 27.59 -16.34 -23.08
C PRO A 99 26.21 -16.56 -23.74
N PRO A 100 25.32 -17.36 -23.14
CA PRO A 100 23.98 -17.57 -23.67
C PRO A 100 23.30 -16.21 -23.85
N VAL A 101 22.79 -15.96 -25.06
CA VAL A 101 22.24 -14.66 -25.45
C VAL A 101 21.26 -14.17 -24.38
N HIS A 102 21.59 -13.04 -23.75
CA HIS A 102 20.79 -12.48 -22.67
C HIS A 102 19.40 -12.13 -23.19
N LYS A 103 18.38 -12.89 -22.77
CA LYS A 103 16.98 -12.63 -23.12
C LYS A 103 16.60 -11.20 -22.67
N PRO A 104 16.01 -10.35 -23.54
CA PRO A 104 15.69 -8.98 -23.19
C PRO A 104 14.77 -8.95 -21.96
N LYS A 105 15.18 -8.23 -20.92
CA LYS A 105 14.33 -8.01 -19.74
C LYS A 105 13.11 -7.20 -20.19
N LYS A 106 11.92 -7.78 -20.10
CA LYS A 106 10.66 -7.06 -20.35
C LYS A 106 10.63 -5.75 -19.56
N LYS A 107 10.27 -4.64 -20.21
CA LYS A 107 10.16 -3.32 -19.58
C LYS A 107 9.17 -3.39 -18.41
N LEU A 108 9.38 -2.57 -17.38
CA LEU A 108 8.56 -2.59 -16.17
C LEU A 108 7.06 -2.40 -16.45
N LYS A 109 6.70 -1.58 -17.46
CA LYS A 109 5.32 -1.37 -17.91
C LYS A 109 4.67 -2.68 -18.40
N GLU A 110 5.42 -3.47 -19.15
CA GLU A 110 4.96 -4.73 -19.73
C GLU A 110 4.81 -5.83 -18.65
N LYS A 111 5.73 -5.88 -17.67
CA LYS A 111 5.57 -6.75 -16.49
C LYS A 111 4.34 -6.37 -15.66
N LYS A 112 4.07 -5.07 -15.49
CA LYS A 112 2.87 -4.58 -14.80
C LYS A 112 1.59 -4.93 -15.55
N MET A 113 1.56 -4.80 -16.88
CA MET A 113 0.40 -5.16 -17.70
C MET A 113 0.11 -6.66 -17.62
N TYR A 114 1.14 -7.52 -17.70
CA TYR A 114 1.01 -8.97 -17.62
C TYR A 114 0.49 -9.40 -16.24
N LYS A 115 1.01 -8.78 -15.17
CA LYS A 115 0.53 -9.02 -13.80
C LYS A 115 -0.95 -8.64 -13.64
N ARG A 116 -1.36 -7.50 -14.22
CA ARG A 116 -2.75 -7.03 -14.19
C ARG A 116 -3.69 -7.95 -14.97
N HIS A 117 -3.29 -8.42 -16.15
CA HIS A 117 -4.05 -9.40 -16.93
C HIS A 117 -4.19 -10.74 -16.19
N ARG A 118 -3.13 -11.24 -15.57
CA ARG A 118 -3.16 -12.47 -14.76
C ARG A 118 -4.10 -12.35 -13.56
N GLN A 119 -4.05 -11.21 -12.86
CA GLN A 119 -4.94 -10.94 -11.73
C GLN A 119 -6.41 -10.83 -12.15
N ALA A 120 -6.69 -10.29 -13.34
CA ALA A 120 -8.05 -10.26 -13.89
C ALA A 120 -8.57 -11.66 -14.26
N LYS A 121 -7.71 -12.52 -14.83
CA LYS A 121 -8.08 -13.89 -15.21
C LYS A 121 -8.33 -14.79 -13.99
N ASN A 122 -7.63 -14.58 -12.89
CA ASN A 122 -7.81 -15.32 -11.64
C ASN A 122 -8.99 -14.80 -10.78
N ARG A 123 -9.71 -13.77 -11.24
CA ARG A 123 -10.86 -13.17 -10.55
C ARG A 123 -12.21 -13.60 -11.12
N VAL A 124 -12.19 -14.39 -12.19
CA VAL A 124 -13.33 -15.14 -12.74
C VAL A 124 -13.23 -16.56 -12.18
#